data_AF-A0A832WVU1-F1
#
_entry.id   AF-A0A832WVU1-F1
#
_cell.length_a   1.000
_cell.length_b   1.000
_cell.length_c   1.000
_cell.angle_alpha   90.00
_cell.angle_beta   90.00
_cell.angle_gamma   90.00
#
_symmetry.space_group_name_H-M   'P 1'
#
loop_
_entity.id
_entity.type
_entity.pdbx_description
1 polymer ?
#
loop_
_entity_poly.entity_id
_entity_poly.type
_entity_poly.pdbx_seq_one_letter_code
_entity_poly.pdbx_strand_id
1 'polypeptide(L)' 'MNVKEMLQNRCPIKETLEIINRKWAVIILWDMFNGYERFNEFKEINPDINNNVLSDTLKFLIE' A
#
# COMPACT_ATOMS: atom_id res chain seq x y z
N MET A 1 -25.84 22.91 -6.18
CA MET A 1 -25.06 21.74 -5.72
C MET A 1 -23.80 22.27 -5.04
N ASN A 2 -23.64 22.01 -3.75
CA ASN A 2 -22.61 22.64 -2.91
C ASN A 2 -21.28 21.87 -3.02
N VAL A 3 -20.13 22.56 -3.14
CA VAL A 3 -18.79 21.94 -3.15
C VAL A 3 -18.57 21.03 -1.92
N LYS A 4 -19.17 21.38 -0.79
CA LYS A 4 -19.12 20.60 0.46
C LYS A 4 -19.84 19.25 0.34
N GLU A 5 -20.85 19.14 -0.52
CA GLU A 5 -21.59 17.91 -0.83
C GLU A 5 -20.78 16.99 -1.78
N MET A 6 -20.02 17.56 -2.73
CA MET A 6 -19.10 16.79 -3.57
C MET A 6 -17.98 16.12 -2.77
N LEU A 7 -17.55 16.74 -1.67
CA LEU A 7 -16.54 16.20 -0.76
C LEU A 7 -17.10 15.19 0.24
N GLN A 8 -18.43 15.12 0.43
CA GLN A 8 -19.09 14.08 1.21
C GLN A 8 -19.25 12.77 0.43
N ASN A 9 -19.10 12.82 -0.90
CA ASN A 9 -18.88 11.62 -1.70
C ASN A 9 -17.42 11.21 -1.56
N ARG A 10 -17.19 9.94 -1.23
CA ARG A 10 -15.87 9.27 -1.21
C ARG A 10 -14.95 9.85 -2.28
N CYS A 11 -13.98 10.66 -1.87
CA CYS A 11 -13.05 11.30 -2.79
C CYS A 11 -12.02 10.25 -3.22
N PRO A 12 -12.07 9.76 -4.47
CA PRO A 12 -11.21 8.65 -4.89
C PRO A 12 -9.72 9.02 -4.83
N ILE A 13 -9.40 10.31 -5.00
CA ILE A 13 -8.04 10.83 -4.83
C ILE A 13 -7.57 10.66 -3.38
N LYS A 14 -8.42 10.98 -2.41
CA LYS A 14 -8.09 10.85 -0.99
C LYS A 14 -7.86 9.38 -0.63
N GLU A 15 -8.76 8.49 -1.08
CA GLU A 15 -8.65 7.05 -0.85
C GLU A 15 -7.37 6.47 -1.46
N THR A 16 -7.05 6.87 -2.69
CA THR A 16 -5.81 6.44 -3.36
C THR A 16 -4.57 6.96 -2.61
N LEU A 17 -4.59 8.22 -2.16
CA LEU A 17 -3.48 8.79 -1.38
C LEU A 17 -3.29 8.09 -0.04
N GLU A 18 -4.34 7.60 0.61
CA GLU A 18 -4.21 6.84 1.86
C GLU A 18 -3.44 5.52 1.66
N ILE A 19 -3.56 4.90 0.48
CA ILE A 19 -2.79 3.71 0.08
C ILE A 19 -1.36 4.11 -0.31
N ILE A 20 -1.22 5.07 -1.23
CA ILE A 20 0.08 5.45 -1.82
C ILE A 20 1.03 6.10 -0.80
N ASN A 21 0.52 6.86 0.18
CA ASN A 21 1.36 7.53 1.18
C ASN A 21 2.04 6.57 2.16
N ARG A 22 1.68 5.28 2.17
CA ARG A 22 2.39 4.29 2.97
C ARG A 22 3.69 3.92 2.27
N LYS A 23 4.82 4.33 2.87
CA LYS A 23 6.19 4.17 2.35
C LYS A 23 6.44 2.84 1.63
N TRP A 24 6.04 1.73 2.25
CA TRP A 24 6.32 0.38 1.74
C TRP A 24 5.21 -0.19 0.87
N ALA A 25 3.99 0.34 0.92
CA ALA A 25 2.86 -0.23 0.20
C ALA A 25 3.09 -0.22 -1.32
N VAL A 26 3.55 0.91 -1.87
CA VAL A 26 3.81 1.04 -3.32
C VAL A 26 4.98 0.15 -3.77
N ILE A 27 6.02 0.02 -2.94
CA ILE A 27 7.17 -0.83 -3.23
C ILE A 27 6.74 -2.31 -3.27
N ILE A 28 6.01 -2.77 -2.25
CA ILE A 28 5.53 -4.16 -2.19
C ILE A 28 4.52 -4.45 -3.30
N LEU A 29 3.65 -3.50 -3.65
CA LEU A 29 2.75 -3.62 -4.80
C LEU A 29 3.55 -3.78 -6.10
N TRP A 30 4.59 -2.99 -6.30
CA TRP A 30 5.48 -3.11 -7.46
C TRP A 30 6.15 -4.49 -7.51
N ASP A 31 6.63 -5.00 -6.38
CA ASP A 31 7.22 -6.33 -6.28
C ASP A 31 6.22 -7.44 -6.66
N MET A 32 4.97 -7.34 -6.20
CA MET A 32 3.91 -8.26 -6.60
C MET A 32 3.67 -8.26 -8.11
N PHE A 33 3.66 -7.09 -8.75
CA PHE A 33 3.55 -6.98 -10.21
C PHE A 33 4.76 -7.59 -10.95
N ASN A 34 5.91 -7.73 -10.30
CA ASN A 34 7.08 -8.43 -10.82
C ASN A 34 7.10 -9.93 -10.50
N GLY A 35 6.05 -10.45 -9.84
CA GLY A 35 5.87 -11.89 -9.60
C GLY A 35 6.44 -12.42 -8.28
N TYR A 36 6.80 -11.54 -7.33
CA TYR A 36 7.15 -11.98 -5.97
C TYR A 36 5.88 -12.33 -5.18
N GLU A 37 5.91 -13.46 -4.48
CA GLU A 37 4.73 -14.00 -3.79
C GLU A 37 5.00 -14.36 -2.32
N ARG A 38 6.25 -14.70 -1.97
CA ARG A 38 6.61 -15.18 -0.64
C ARG A 38 7.19 -14.06 0.20
N PHE A 39 6.89 -14.08 1.51
CA PHE A 39 7.42 -13.14 2.48
C PHE A 39 8.94 -12.95 2.39
N ASN A 40 9.69 -14.06 2.25
CA ASN A 40 11.14 -14.03 2.16
C ASN A 40 11.64 -13.34 0.88
N GLU A 41 10.93 -13.46 -0.25
CA GLU A 41 11.30 -12.79 -1.49
C GLU A 41 11.20 -11.27 -1.35
N PHE A 42 10.08 -10.78 -0.77
CA PHE A 42 9.93 -9.36 -0.45
C PHE A 42 11.00 -8.86 0.53
N LYS A 43 11.40 -9.70 1.49
CA LYS A 43 12.42 -9.35 2.48
C LYS A 43 13.84 -9.33 1.90
N GLU A 44 14.13 -10.23 0.96
CA GLU A 44 15.42 -10.31 0.27
C GLU A 44 15.63 -9.11 -0.65
N ILE A 45 14.60 -8.69 -1.40
CA ILE A 45 14.71 -7.55 -2.32
C ILE A 45 14.62 -6.19 -1.60
N ASN A 46 13.98 -6.15 -0.42
CA ASN A 46 13.88 -4.95 0.43
C ASN A 46 14.59 -5.15 1.78
N PRO A 47 15.93 -5.23 1.86
CA PRO A 47 16.63 -5.55 3.11
C PRO A 47 16.35 -4.55 4.24
N ASP A 48 16.04 -3.29 3.92
CA ASP A 48 15.76 -2.22 4.87
C ASP A 48 14.35 -2.28 5.50
N ILE A 49 13.42 -3.06 4.95
CA ILE A 49 12.10 -3.25 5.56
C ILE A 49 12.24 -4.23 6.72
N ASN A 50 11.89 -3.84 7.94
CA ASN A 50 11.90 -4.81 9.04
C ASN A 50 10.70 -5.77 8.94
N ASN A 51 10.79 -6.94 9.58
CA ASN A 51 9.78 -7.99 9.45
C ASN A 51 8.38 -7.56 9.91
N ASN A 52 8.30 -6.71 10.95
CA ASN A 52 7.02 -6.22 11.46
C ASN A 52 6.35 -5.30 10.43
N VAL A 53 7.11 -4.35 9.88
CA VAL A 53 6.63 -3.42 8.86
C VAL A 53 6.24 -4.15 7.58
N LEU A 54 7.00 -5.17 7.16
CA LEU A 54 6.63 -6.01 6.02
C LEU A 54 5.33 -6.77 6.27
N SER A 55 5.19 -7.40 7.43
CA SER A 55 3.97 -8.12 7.81
C SER A 55 2.75 -7.20 7.85
N ASP A 56 2.89 -6.01 8.44
CA ASP A 56 1.80 -5.04 8.54
C ASP A 56 1.44 -4.45 7.18
N THR A 57 2.43 -4.23 6.32
CA THR A 57 2.20 -3.76 4.94
C THR A 57 1.47 -4.81 4.13
N LEU A 58 1.88 -6.08 4.20
CA LEU A 58 1.21 -7.17 3.49
C LEU A 58 -0.23 -7.36 3.96
N LYS A 59 -0.49 -7.32 5.28
CA LYS A 59 -1.86 -7.36 5.83
C LYS A 59 -2.70 -6.22 5.28
N PHE A 60 -2.18 -4.99 5.32
CA PHE A 60 -2.86 -3.82 4.79
C PHE A 60 -3.22 -3.93 3.30
N LEU A 61 -2.41 -4.62 2.49
CA LEU A 61 -2.67 -4.78 1.06
C LEU A 61 -3.68 -5.89 0.72
N ILE A 62 -4.00 -6.77 1.68
CA ILE A 62 -4.92 -7.90 1.50
C ILE A 62 -6.31 -7.60 2.10
N GLU A 63 -6.38 -6.72 3.09
CA GLU A 63 -7.63 -6.24 3.74
C GLU A 63 -8.37 -5.19 2.91
#